data_AF-A0A0B8NWS5-F1
#
_entry.id   AF-A0A0B8NWS5-F1
#
_cell.length_a   1.000
_cell.length_b   1.000
_cell.length_c   1.000
_cell.angle_alpha   90.00
_cell.angle_beta   90.00
_cell.angle_gamma   90.00
#
_symmetry.space_group_name_H-M   'P 1'
#
loop_
_entity.id
_entity.type
_entity.pdbx_description
1 polymer ?
#
loop_
_entity_poly.entity_id
_entity_poly.type
_entity_poly.pdbx_seq_one_letter_code
_entity_poly.pdbx_strand_id
1 'polypeptide(L)'
;MKVMLDAVFNHIGHRSPIWLDVIEKGEASEYKDWFYINKFPVEKDKNFDSETGILTYEAFADIVEMPKLNVDNPECRDYLLKVTKYWTEKLNLDAWRLDVSIEVSHQFWREFRQCVHGIKPDCFIVGENWHEGMNWLRGDQFDSFMNYPISQPMIDYFAYQETTNQEFMSRFTNASIMYPKQNQAVMLNLIDSHDTSRILTVCDGDLEKVKLMYVVLLTQPGSPSIYYGSELAMEGKMFTTARDVVNWDESSYQSDLRPLLKGAVKLEEEA
;
A
#
# COMPACT_ATOMS: atom_id res chain seq x y z
N MET A 1 19.96 3.54 6.44
CA MET A 1 18.84 3.09 5.57
C MET A 1 18.06 2.05 6.33
N LYS A 2 16.74 2.23 6.41
CA LYS A 2 15.80 1.33 7.07
C LYS A 2 15.10 0.48 5.99
N VAL A 3 14.65 -0.73 6.33
CA VAL A 3 13.99 -1.63 5.36
C VAL A 3 12.55 -1.90 5.74
N MET A 4 11.65 -1.70 4.78
CA MET A 4 10.22 -2.01 4.88
C MET A 4 9.89 -3.20 3.98
N LEU A 5 9.13 -4.18 4.47
CA LEU A 5 8.58 -5.26 3.64
C LEU A 5 7.08 -5.10 3.44
N ASP A 6 6.61 -5.56 2.29
CA ASP A 6 5.19 -5.65 1.96
C ASP A 6 4.59 -6.96 2.51
N ALA A 7 3.44 -6.87 3.15
CA ALA A 7 2.71 -7.99 3.73
C ALA A 7 1.34 -8.13 3.08
N VAL A 8 1.21 -9.17 2.24
CA VAL A 8 -0.04 -9.56 1.60
C VAL A 8 -0.77 -10.58 2.46
N PHE A 9 -1.53 -10.08 3.44
CA PHE A 9 -2.28 -10.91 4.40
C PHE A 9 -3.80 -10.96 4.14
N ASN A 10 -4.29 -10.15 3.20
CA ASN A 10 -5.69 -10.20 2.77
C ASN A 10 -6.00 -11.45 1.93
N HIS A 11 -5.07 -11.85 1.08
CA HIS A 11 -5.25 -12.94 0.12
C HIS A 11 -3.96 -13.72 -0.08
N ILE A 12 -4.05 -14.88 -0.74
CA ILE A 12 -2.89 -15.69 -1.12
C ILE A 12 -2.95 -16.02 -2.61
N GLY A 13 -1.81 -16.24 -3.25
CA GLY A 13 -1.79 -16.61 -4.66
C GLY A 13 -2.36 -18.02 -4.91
N HIS A 14 -3.08 -18.20 -6.02
CA HIS A 14 -3.66 -19.49 -6.45
C HIS A 14 -2.66 -20.63 -6.66
N ARG A 15 -1.35 -20.34 -6.69
CA ARG A 15 -0.28 -21.34 -6.77
C ARG A 15 0.25 -21.76 -5.40
N SER A 16 -0.28 -21.19 -4.33
CA SER A 16 0.09 -21.58 -2.97
C SER A 16 -0.26 -23.05 -2.73
N PRO A 17 0.63 -23.84 -2.13
CA PRO A 17 0.32 -25.20 -1.71
C PRO A 17 -0.93 -25.29 -0.82
N ILE A 18 -1.19 -24.27 0.02
CA ILE A 18 -2.37 -24.18 0.89
C ILE A 18 -3.65 -24.13 0.04
N TRP A 19 -3.68 -23.29 -1.00
CA TRP A 19 -4.85 -23.18 -1.88
C TRP A 19 -5.00 -24.41 -2.79
N LEU A 20 -3.89 -24.93 -3.32
CA LEU A 20 -3.91 -26.10 -4.18
C LEU A 20 -4.45 -27.34 -3.45
N ASP A 21 -4.21 -27.47 -2.14
CA ASP A 21 -4.78 -28.54 -1.31
C ASP A 21 -6.31 -28.45 -1.25
N VAL A 22 -6.87 -27.24 -1.14
CA VAL A 22 -8.33 -27.00 -1.19
C VAL A 22 -8.89 -27.38 -2.56
N ILE A 23 -8.21 -27.03 -3.65
CA ILE A 23 -8.64 -27.41 -5.01
C ILE A 23 -8.61 -28.94 -5.19
N GLU A 24 -7.59 -29.62 -4.68
CA GLU A 24 -7.43 -31.08 -4.83
C GLU A 24 -8.41 -31.88 -3.97
N LYS A 25 -8.60 -31.48 -2.70
CA LYS A 25 -9.35 -32.25 -1.71
C LYS A 25 -10.76 -31.71 -1.43
N GLY A 26 -11.06 -30.49 -1.85
CA GLY A 26 -12.35 -29.83 -1.60
C GLY A 26 -12.69 -29.78 -0.11
N GLU A 27 -13.89 -30.25 0.24
CA GLU A 27 -14.40 -30.29 1.62
C GLU A 27 -13.57 -31.13 2.61
N ALA A 28 -12.69 -32.00 2.08
CA ALA A 28 -11.78 -32.83 2.87
C ALA A 28 -10.42 -32.16 3.13
N SER A 29 -10.15 -30.97 2.57
CA SER A 29 -8.94 -30.21 2.87
C SER A 29 -8.94 -29.71 4.31
N GLU A 30 -7.78 -29.77 4.96
CA GLU A 30 -7.57 -29.15 6.28
C GLU A 30 -7.63 -27.62 6.20
N TYR A 31 -7.35 -27.04 5.02
CA TYR A 31 -7.31 -25.59 4.81
C TYR A 31 -8.63 -25.00 4.31
N LYS A 32 -9.70 -25.79 4.20
CA LYS A 32 -10.98 -25.29 3.64
C LYS A 32 -11.51 -24.05 4.37
N ASP A 33 -11.34 -24.01 5.69
CA ASP A 33 -11.83 -22.94 6.56
C ASP A 33 -10.85 -21.75 6.66
N TRP A 34 -9.69 -21.83 5.97
CA TRP A 34 -8.75 -20.72 5.80
C TRP A 34 -9.19 -19.74 4.71
N PHE A 35 -10.28 -20.05 3.99
CA PHE A 35 -10.82 -19.24 2.90
C PHE A 35 -12.33 -19.08 3.08
N TYR A 36 -12.89 -18.07 2.43
CA TYR A 36 -14.33 -17.88 2.36
C TYR A 36 -14.87 -18.60 1.13
N ILE A 37 -15.25 -19.87 1.27
CA ILE A 37 -15.74 -20.71 0.18
C ILE A 37 -17.27 -20.81 0.27
N ASN A 38 -17.95 -20.40 -0.80
CA ASN A 38 -19.40 -20.42 -0.93
C ASN A 38 -19.91 -21.77 -1.42
N LYS A 39 -19.14 -22.46 -2.29
CA LYS A 39 -19.56 -23.71 -2.93
C LYS A 39 -18.37 -24.58 -3.31
N PHE A 40 -18.50 -25.89 -3.06
CA PHE A 40 -17.58 -26.91 -3.57
C PHE A 40 -18.17 -27.66 -4.78
N PRO A 41 -17.35 -28.23 -5.67
CA PRO A 41 -15.89 -28.07 -5.71
C PRO A 41 -15.49 -26.66 -6.19
N VAL A 42 -14.36 -26.16 -5.68
CA VAL A 42 -13.67 -25.01 -6.28
C VAL A 42 -12.74 -25.55 -7.36
N GLU A 43 -12.92 -25.10 -8.60
CA GLU A 43 -12.15 -25.61 -9.73
C GLU A 43 -10.96 -24.68 -10.06
N LYS A 44 -10.10 -25.09 -10.99
CA LYS A 44 -9.00 -24.21 -11.41
C LYS A 44 -9.45 -23.15 -12.41
N ASP A 45 -10.37 -23.55 -13.29
CA ASP A 45 -10.74 -22.78 -14.50
C ASP A 45 -12.25 -22.45 -14.56
N LYS A 46 -13.05 -22.90 -13.58
CA LYS A 46 -14.51 -22.72 -13.53
C LYS A 46 -14.98 -22.34 -12.14
N ASN A 47 -14.58 -21.14 -11.72
CA ASN A 47 -14.84 -20.68 -10.37
C ASN A 47 -16.10 -19.85 -10.22
N PHE A 48 -16.86 -19.67 -11.30
CA PHE A 48 -18.14 -19.01 -11.26
C PHE A 48 -19.25 -20.05 -11.13
N ASP A 49 -20.11 -19.84 -10.16
CA ASP A 49 -21.33 -20.61 -10.02
C ASP A 49 -22.22 -20.39 -11.25
N SER A 50 -22.65 -21.49 -11.88
CA SER A 50 -23.36 -21.45 -13.15
C SER A 50 -24.76 -20.83 -13.07
N GLU A 51 -25.34 -20.73 -11.88
CA GLU A 51 -26.68 -20.18 -11.67
C GLU A 51 -26.64 -18.68 -11.35
N THR A 52 -25.66 -18.26 -10.57
CA THR A 52 -25.53 -16.87 -10.09
C THR A 52 -24.51 -16.05 -10.88
N GLY A 53 -23.56 -16.70 -11.55
CA GLY A 53 -22.44 -16.04 -12.20
C GLY A 53 -21.42 -15.45 -11.23
N ILE A 54 -21.50 -15.77 -9.94
CA ILE A 54 -20.64 -15.25 -8.87
C ILE A 54 -19.54 -16.25 -8.57
N LEU A 55 -18.37 -15.77 -8.14
CA LEU A 55 -17.29 -16.62 -7.66
C LEU A 55 -17.75 -17.56 -6.52
N THR A 56 -17.29 -18.80 -6.61
CA THR A 56 -17.54 -19.87 -5.62
C THR A 56 -16.76 -19.68 -4.31
N TYR A 57 -15.92 -18.64 -4.23
CA TYR A 57 -15.18 -18.21 -3.05
C TYR A 57 -14.91 -16.71 -3.12
N GLU A 58 -14.61 -16.06 -2.01
CA GLU A 58 -14.21 -14.65 -2.01
C GLU A 58 -12.75 -14.49 -2.45
N ALA A 59 -12.50 -13.49 -3.30
CA ALA A 59 -11.17 -13.16 -3.79
C ALA A 59 -10.97 -11.63 -3.80
N PHE A 60 -9.72 -11.20 -3.79
CA PHE A 60 -9.41 -9.77 -3.94
C PHE A 60 -9.94 -9.27 -5.30
N ALA A 61 -10.84 -8.29 -5.27
CA ALA A 61 -11.44 -7.66 -6.46
C ALA A 61 -11.97 -8.67 -7.50
N ASP A 62 -12.51 -9.81 -7.06
CA ASP A 62 -12.97 -10.92 -7.92
C ASP A 62 -11.88 -11.50 -8.84
N ILE A 63 -10.61 -11.31 -8.49
CA ILE A 63 -9.46 -11.88 -9.21
C ILE A 63 -9.29 -13.33 -8.76
N VAL A 64 -9.62 -14.27 -9.64
CA VAL A 64 -9.59 -15.72 -9.42
C VAL A 64 -8.26 -16.18 -8.82
N GLU A 65 -7.16 -15.54 -9.22
CA GLU A 65 -5.80 -15.86 -8.79
C GLU A 65 -5.47 -15.47 -7.33
N MET A 66 -6.36 -14.75 -6.65
CA MET A 66 -6.13 -14.14 -5.33
C MET A 66 -7.23 -14.49 -4.31
N PRO A 67 -7.42 -15.79 -3.96
CA PRO A 67 -8.36 -16.21 -2.91
C PRO A 67 -8.11 -15.49 -1.57
N LYS A 68 -9.18 -14.95 -0.99
CA LYS A 68 -9.17 -14.18 0.25
C LYS A 68 -8.97 -15.11 1.46
N LEU A 69 -8.05 -14.74 2.34
CA LEU A 69 -7.76 -15.48 3.56
C LEU A 69 -8.78 -15.13 4.65
N ASN A 70 -9.29 -16.15 5.31
CA ASN A 70 -10.05 -16.03 6.55
C ASN A 70 -9.07 -15.90 7.73
N VAL A 71 -8.64 -14.67 8.01
CA VAL A 71 -7.71 -14.36 9.12
C VAL A 71 -8.32 -14.54 10.51
N ASP A 72 -9.64 -14.73 10.61
CA ASP A 72 -10.31 -14.98 11.89
C ASP A 72 -10.28 -16.47 12.26
N ASN A 73 -10.02 -17.36 11.29
CA ASN A 73 -9.68 -18.76 11.55
C ASN A 73 -8.37 -18.82 12.38
N PRO A 74 -8.37 -19.48 13.56
CA PRO A 74 -7.19 -19.50 14.44
C PRO A 74 -5.93 -20.06 13.79
N GLU A 75 -6.02 -21.10 12.97
CA GLU A 75 -4.85 -21.72 12.34
C GLU A 75 -4.26 -20.82 11.24
N CYS A 76 -5.13 -20.19 10.44
CA CYS A 76 -4.73 -19.20 9.45
C CYS A 76 -4.05 -17.99 10.13
N ARG A 77 -4.67 -17.48 11.20
CA ARG A 77 -4.12 -16.39 12.01
C ARG A 77 -2.74 -16.71 12.56
N ASP A 78 -2.60 -17.86 13.21
CA ASP A 78 -1.35 -18.31 13.81
C ASP A 78 -0.25 -18.49 12.75
N TYR A 79 -0.60 -18.99 11.57
CA TYR A 79 0.31 -19.10 10.44
C TYR A 79 0.82 -17.73 10.00
N LEU A 80 -0.08 -16.75 9.80
CA LEU A 80 0.31 -15.39 9.38
C LEU A 80 1.16 -14.69 10.45
N LEU A 81 0.79 -14.78 11.72
CA LEU A 81 1.59 -14.23 12.82
C LEU A 81 2.97 -14.90 12.94
N LYS A 82 3.08 -16.20 12.63
CA LYS A 82 4.36 -16.90 12.55
C LYS A 82 5.23 -16.39 11.40
N VAL A 83 4.63 -16.10 10.24
CA VAL A 83 5.33 -15.46 9.11
C VAL A 83 5.81 -14.06 9.48
N THR A 84 4.95 -13.26 10.12
CA THR A 84 5.31 -11.94 10.64
C THR A 84 6.49 -12.03 11.59
N LYS A 85 6.43 -12.92 12.58
CA LYS A 85 7.49 -13.13 13.55
C LYS A 85 8.79 -13.53 12.88
N TYR A 86 8.73 -14.51 11.99
CA TYR A 86 9.90 -15.01 11.28
C TYR A 86 10.65 -13.90 10.54
N TRP A 87 9.96 -13.09 9.71
CA TRP A 87 10.63 -12.05 8.94
C TRP A 87 11.09 -10.86 9.78
N THR A 88 10.31 -10.50 10.82
CA THR A 88 10.68 -9.44 11.75
C THR A 88 11.97 -9.81 12.49
N GLU A 89 12.08 -11.04 12.99
CA GLU A 89 13.29 -11.54 13.67
C GLU A 89 14.45 -11.74 12.68
N LYS A 90 14.19 -12.41 11.56
CA LYS A 90 15.24 -12.86 10.63
C LYS A 90 15.99 -11.70 9.98
N LEU A 91 15.29 -10.64 9.63
CA LEU A 91 15.86 -9.47 8.96
C LEU A 91 16.12 -8.30 9.91
N ASN A 92 15.75 -8.43 11.20
CA ASN A 92 15.65 -7.30 12.11
C ASN A 92 14.88 -6.13 11.46
N LEU A 93 13.73 -6.47 10.86
CA LEU A 93 12.99 -5.60 9.94
C LEU A 93 12.64 -4.27 10.59
N ASP A 94 12.69 -3.17 9.85
CA ASP A 94 12.40 -1.84 10.41
C ASP A 94 10.95 -1.41 10.22
N ALA A 95 10.27 -1.93 9.20
CA ALA A 95 8.89 -1.58 8.93
C ALA A 95 8.12 -2.67 8.17
N TRP A 96 6.80 -2.65 8.33
CA TRP A 96 5.85 -3.40 7.52
C TRP A 96 4.93 -2.43 6.77
N ARG A 97 4.76 -2.63 5.46
CA ARG A 97 3.64 -2.09 4.65
C ARG A 97 2.61 -3.18 4.50
N LEU A 98 1.35 -2.88 4.79
CA LEU A 98 0.27 -3.87 4.84
C LEU A 98 -0.66 -3.67 3.63
N ASP A 99 -0.64 -4.64 2.72
CA ASP A 99 -1.45 -4.66 1.50
C ASP A 99 -2.94 -4.81 1.81
N VAL A 100 -3.78 -3.99 1.16
CA VAL A 100 -5.25 -4.02 1.28
C VAL A 100 -5.70 -4.11 2.75
N SER A 101 -5.03 -3.35 3.61
CA SER A 101 -5.09 -3.51 5.07
C SER A 101 -6.49 -3.32 5.67
N ILE A 102 -7.32 -2.54 4.98
CA ILE A 102 -8.68 -2.18 5.40
C ILE A 102 -9.68 -3.34 5.31
N GLU A 103 -9.37 -4.39 4.55
CA GLU A 103 -10.25 -5.56 4.39
C GLU A 103 -9.92 -6.73 5.33
N VAL A 104 -8.93 -6.54 6.21
CA VAL A 104 -8.46 -7.53 7.17
C VAL A 104 -8.96 -7.14 8.57
N SER A 105 -9.31 -8.14 9.39
CA SER A 105 -9.99 -7.90 10.65
C SER A 105 -9.16 -7.04 11.62
N HIS A 106 -9.81 -6.11 12.32
CA HIS A 106 -9.16 -5.28 13.35
C HIS A 106 -8.53 -6.13 14.46
N GLN A 107 -9.11 -7.29 14.77
CA GLN A 107 -8.57 -8.19 15.78
C GLN A 107 -7.21 -8.75 15.35
N PHE A 108 -7.10 -9.20 14.10
CA PHE A 108 -5.83 -9.63 13.53
C PHE A 108 -4.77 -8.52 13.63
N TRP A 109 -5.13 -7.28 13.29
CA TRP A 109 -4.17 -6.17 13.34
C TRP A 109 -3.67 -5.80 14.73
N ARG A 110 -4.50 -5.97 15.77
CA ARG A 110 -4.05 -5.81 17.17
C ARG A 110 -3.03 -6.88 17.55
N GLU A 111 -3.30 -8.13 17.20
CA GLU A 111 -2.39 -9.25 17.45
C GLU A 111 -1.09 -9.11 16.64
N PHE A 112 -1.20 -8.65 15.39
CA PHE A 112 -0.07 -8.34 14.53
C PHE A 112 0.83 -7.26 15.17
N ARG A 113 0.25 -6.14 15.63
CA ARG A 113 1.01 -5.09 16.33
C ARG A 113 1.71 -5.64 17.56
N GLN A 114 1.01 -6.41 18.39
CA GLN A 114 1.59 -7.03 19.59
C GLN A 114 2.75 -7.96 19.24
N CYS A 115 2.62 -8.76 18.18
CA CYS A 115 3.67 -9.64 17.67
C CYS A 115 4.90 -8.83 17.23
N VAL A 116 4.71 -7.83 16.36
CA VAL A 116 5.79 -6.99 15.82
C VAL A 116 6.48 -6.20 16.93
N HIS A 117 5.75 -5.47 17.76
CA HIS A 117 6.31 -4.64 18.82
C HIS A 117 6.85 -5.44 20.01
N GLY A 118 6.37 -6.68 20.19
CA GLY A 118 6.97 -7.62 21.14
C GLY A 118 8.38 -8.08 20.72
N ILE A 119 8.69 -8.07 19.42
CA ILE A 119 10.01 -8.40 18.87
C ILE A 119 10.87 -7.13 18.77
N LYS A 120 10.30 -6.06 18.20
CA LYS A 120 10.99 -4.80 17.93
C LYS A 120 10.05 -3.62 18.16
N PRO A 121 10.12 -2.94 19.33
CA PRO A 121 9.20 -1.87 19.69
C PRO A 121 9.22 -0.64 18.77
N ASP A 122 10.33 -0.40 18.05
CA ASP A 122 10.49 0.71 17.11
C ASP A 122 10.19 0.31 15.65
N CYS A 123 9.65 -0.89 15.41
CA CYS A 123 9.25 -1.32 14.07
C CYS A 123 7.99 -0.56 13.62
N PHE A 124 8.07 0.09 12.46
CA PHE A 124 7.02 0.95 11.94
C PHE A 124 5.96 0.14 11.17
N ILE A 125 4.68 0.40 11.41
CA ILE A 125 3.58 -0.32 10.76
C ILE A 125 2.73 0.65 9.94
N VAL A 126 2.72 0.47 8.62
CA VAL A 126 2.01 1.30 7.64
C VAL A 126 0.94 0.48 6.95
N GLY A 127 -0.32 0.90 7.05
CA GLY A 127 -1.39 0.33 6.22
C GLY A 127 -1.40 0.94 4.82
N GLU A 128 -1.76 0.15 3.82
CA GLU A 128 -2.31 0.70 2.59
C GLU A 128 -3.76 1.13 2.84
N ASN A 129 -4.02 2.44 2.74
CA ASN A 129 -5.37 2.98 2.78
C ASN A 129 -5.49 4.18 1.84
N TRP A 130 -6.44 4.10 0.92
CA TRP A 130 -6.71 5.14 -0.07
C TRP A 130 -7.62 6.26 0.46
N HIS A 131 -8.20 6.05 1.64
CA HIS A 131 -9.23 6.91 2.23
C HIS A 131 -8.91 7.29 3.68
N GLU A 132 -9.88 7.87 4.38
CA GLU A 132 -9.81 8.12 5.82
C GLU A 132 -9.75 6.78 6.60
N GLY A 133 -8.96 6.72 7.67
CA GLY A 133 -8.68 5.47 8.38
C GLY A 133 -8.47 5.58 9.89
N MET A 134 -9.06 6.56 10.56
CA MET A 134 -8.85 6.82 11.99
C MET A 134 -9.14 5.60 12.88
N ASN A 135 -9.95 4.64 12.41
CA ASN A 135 -10.21 3.39 13.14
C ASN A 135 -8.97 2.51 13.37
N TRP A 136 -7.93 2.61 12.53
CA TRP A 136 -6.68 1.85 12.70
C TRP A 136 -5.54 2.66 13.35
N LEU A 137 -5.73 3.96 13.52
CA LEU A 137 -4.70 4.89 14.01
C LEU A 137 -4.87 5.28 15.48
N ARG A 138 -5.61 4.47 16.24
CA ARG A 138 -5.88 4.71 17.68
C ARG A 138 -4.74 4.23 18.60
N GLY A 139 -3.62 3.78 18.03
CA GLY A 139 -2.45 3.29 18.74
C GLY A 139 -2.46 1.81 19.08
N ASP A 140 -3.53 1.08 18.74
CA ASP A 140 -3.67 -0.36 18.97
C ASP A 140 -3.40 -1.22 17.73
N GLN A 141 -3.25 -0.61 16.54
CA GLN A 141 -3.05 -1.30 15.26
C GLN A 141 -1.87 -0.70 14.47
N PHE A 142 -2.11 0.34 13.65
CA PHE A 142 -1.09 0.90 12.77
C PHE A 142 -0.47 2.17 13.35
N ASP A 143 0.74 2.49 12.91
CA ASP A 143 1.39 3.76 13.21
C ASP A 143 1.01 4.83 12.16
N SER A 144 0.80 4.41 10.91
CA SER A 144 0.63 5.30 9.75
C SER A 144 -0.17 4.65 8.61
N PHE A 145 -0.47 5.44 7.58
CA PHE A 145 -1.00 5.00 6.29
C PHE A 145 -0.21 5.57 5.12
N MET A 146 -0.32 4.89 3.96
CA MET A 146 -0.08 5.50 2.66
C MET A 146 -1.06 6.67 2.46
N ASN A 147 -0.58 7.90 2.57
CA ASN A 147 -1.43 9.08 2.68
C ASN A 147 -1.93 9.59 1.32
N TYR A 148 -2.66 8.77 0.57
CA TYR A 148 -3.34 9.21 -0.66
C TYR A 148 -4.28 10.42 -0.47
N PRO A 149 -4.94 10.63 0.69
CA PRO A 149 -5.75 11.81 0.92
C PRO A 149 -5.01 13.15 0.81
N ILE A 150 -3.70 13.20 1.11
CA ILE A 150 -2.90 14.43 0.90
C ILE A 150 -2.50 14.60 -0.56
N SER A 151 -2.33 13.50 -1.28
CA SER A 151 -1.94 13.45 -2.69
C SER A 151 -3.05 13.94 -3.62
N GLN A 152 -4.29 13.49 -3.38
CA GLN A 152 -5.39 13.72 -4.31
C GLN A 152 -5.67 15.21 -4.59
N PRO A 153 -5.76 16.11 -3.58
CA PRO A 153 -5.94 17.53 -3.83
C PRO A 153 -4.78 18.14 -4.62
N MET A 154 -3.54 17.68 -4.41
CA MET A 154 -2.38 18.15 -5.17
C MET A 154 -2.49 17.74 -6.64
N ILE A 155 -2.87 16.49 -6.92
CA ILE A 155 -3.02 15.97 -8.29
C ILE A 155 -4.14 16.72 -9.02
N ASP A 156 -5.32 16.85 -8.40
CA ASP A 156 -6.47 17.53 -9.02
C ASP A 156 -6.20 19.01 -9.30
N TYR A 157 -5.40 19.66 -8.45
CA TYR A 157 -5.04 21.07 -8.60
C TYR A 157 -3.88 21.30 -9.59
N PHE A 158 -2.72 20.70 -9.34
CA PHE A 158 -1.52 20.95 -10.13
C PHE A 158 -1.54 20.24 -11.48
N ALA A 159 -1.92 18.96 -11.49
CA ALA A 159 -1.87 18.14 -12.69
C ALA A 159 -3.08 18.37 -13.58
N TYR A 160 -4.28 18.05 -13.08
CA TYR A 160 -5.53 18.10 -13.84
C TYR A 160 -6.12 19.51 -13.96
N GLN A 161 -5.75 20.44 -13.06
CA GLN A 161 -6.27 21.81 -13.05
C GLN A 161 -7.81 21.86 -12.98
N GLU A 162 -8.40 20.89 -12.28
CA GLU A 162 -9.86 20.71 -12.15
C GLU A 162 -10.45 21.49 -10.97
N THR A 163 -9.60 21.99 -10.07
CA THR A 163 -10.03 22.65 -8.84
C THR A 163 -9.58 24.11 -8.77
N THR A 164 -10.37 24.93 -8.08
CA THR A 164 -9.98 26.32 -7.79
C THR A 164 -8.97 26.39 -6.64
N ASN A 165 -8.27 27.52 -6.49
CA ASN A 165 -7.39 27.76 -5.34
C ASN A 165 -8.10 27.55 -4.00
N GLN A 166 -9.35 28.02 -3.87
CA GLN A 166 -10.12 27.88 -2.63
C GLN A 166 -10.47 26.41 -2.33
N GLU A 167 -10.81 25.66 -3.37
CA GLU A 167 -11.11 24.24 -3.25
C GLU A 167 -9.87 23.42 -2.90
N PHE A 168 -8.74 23.67 -3.58
CA PHE A 168 -7.46 23.06 -3.24
C PHE A 168 -7.08 23.33 -1.79
N MET A 169 -7.11 24.60 -1.35
CA MET A 169 -6.76 24.97 0.02
C MET A 169 -7.68 24.29 1.05
N SER A 170 -8.98 24.21 0.77
CA SER A 170 -9.94 23.52 1.64
C SER A 170 -9.64 22.03 1.75
N ARG A 171 -9.51 21.34 0.61
CA ARG A 171 -9.28 19.90 0.56
C ARG A 171 -7.92 19.50 1.14
N PHE A 172 -6.87 20.25 0.80
CA PHE A 172 -5.53 20.03 1.32
C PHE A 172 -5.44 20.29 2.82
N THR A 173 -6.09 21.36 3.32
CA THR A 173 -6.15 21.63 4.76
C THR A 173 -6.90 20.52 5.49
N ASN A 174 -8.05 20.08 4.97
CA ASN A 174 -8.81 18.98 5.55
C ASN A 174 -7.99 17.69 5.63
N ALA A 175 -7.24 17.34 4.58
CA ALA A 175 -6.33 16.20 4.58
C ALA A 175 -5.20 16.36 5.62
N SER A 176 -4.67 17.58 5.78
CA SER A 176 -3.57 17.88 6.71
C SER A 176 -3.96 17.86 8.18
N ILE A 177 -5.26 18.02 8.48
CA ILE A 177 -5.80 18.00 9.86
C ILE A 177 -6.69 16.79 10.13
N MET A 178 -6.74 15.84 9.21
CA MET A 178 -7.61 14.66 9.28
C MET A 178 -7.33 13.80 10.51
N TYR A 179 -6.05 13.74 10.92
CA TYR A 179 -5.57 12.88 11.99
C TYR A 179 -4.96 13.67 13.16
N PRO A 180 -4.87 13.08 14.37
CA PRO A 180 -4.11 13.67 15.46
C PRO A 180 -2.68 13.99 15.03
N LYS A 181 -2.12 15.06 15.60
CA LYS A 181 -0.79 15.58 15.24
C LYS A 181 0.30 14.50 15.25
N GLN A 182 0.22 13.55 16.19
CA GLN A 182 1.18 12.45 16.32
C GLN A 182 1.13 11.51 15.11
N ASN A 183 -0.08 11.16 14.63
CA ASN A 183 -0.26 10.34 13.44
C ASN A 183 0.14 11.13 12.19
N GLN A 184 -0.27 12.40 12.09
CA GLN A 184 0.08 13.25 10.94
C GLN A 184 1.60 13.37 10.76
N ALA A 185 2.35 13.47 11.86
CA ALA A 185 3.80 13.58 11.85
C ALA A 185 4.53 12.33 11.33
N VAL A 186 3.83 11.20 11.17
CA VAL A 186 4.40 9.94 10.67
C VAL A 186 3.66 9.40 9.44
N MET A 187 2.72 10.15 8.86
CA MET A 187 2.01 9.74 7.64
C MET A 187 2.97 9.48 6.49
N LEU A 188 2.78 8.38 5.75
CA LEU A 188 3.61 8.08 4.57
C LEU A 188 3.07 8.90 3.39
N ASN A 189 3.61 10.10 3.20
CA ASN A 189 3.16 11.04 2.18
C ASN A 189 3.76 10.65 0.82
N LEU A 190 2.93 10.41 -0.19
CA LEU A 190 3.34 10.04 -1.54
C LEU A 190 2.55 10.84 -2.58
N ILE A 191 2.96 10.84 -3.85
CA ILE A 191 2.18 11.40 -4.98
C ILE A 191 1.99 10.41 -6.12
N ASP A 192 2.81 9.36 -6.16
CA ASP A 192 2.68 8.22 -7.05
C ASP A 192 3.19 6.94 -6.38
N SER A 193 2.84 5.80 -6.95
CA SER A 193 3.23 4.47 -6.48
C SER A 193 3.16 3.45 -7.63
N HIS A 194 3.42 2.19 -7.32
CA HIS A 194 3.24 1.07 -8.23
C HIS A 194 1.78 0.78 -8.60
N ASP A 195 0.81 1.35 -7.89
CA ASP A 195 -0.63 1.20 -8.13
C ASP A 195 -1.26 2.44 -8.76
N THR A 196 -0.45 3.42 -9.17
CA THR A 196 -0.91 4.62 -9.88
C THR A 196 -0.16 4.80 -11.20
N SER A 197 -0.64 5.70 -12.05
CA SER A 197 0.21 6.27 -13.10
C SER A 197 1.34 7.08 -12.44
N ARG A 198 2.50 7.17 -13.09
CA ARG A 198 3.61 8.02 -12.63
C ARG A 198 3.19 9.49 -12.70
N ILE A 199 3.64 10.27 -11.74
CA ILE A 199 3.16 11.66 -11.61
C ILE A 199 3.48 12.51 -12.85
N LEU A 200 4.62 12.27 -13.51
CA LEU A 200 4.97 13.00 -14.74
C LEU A 200 4.00 12.72 -15.89
N THR A 201 3.55 11.48 -16.03
CA THR A 201 2.51 11.11 -17.02
C THR A 201 1.17 11.75 -16.68
N VAL A 202 0.83 11.83 -15.39
CA VAL A 202 -0.39 12.52 -14.93
C VAL A 202 -0.32 14.03 -15.23
N CYS A 203 0.88 14.61 -15.26
CA CYS A 203 1.13 16.01 -15.63
C CYS A 203 1.36 16.24 -17.13
N ASP A 204 1.09 15.27 -18.01
CA ASP A 204 1.35 15.37 -19.46
C ASP A 204 2.81 15.77 -19.81
N GLY A 205 3.78 15.28 -19.03
CA GLY A 205 5.20 15.59 -19.23
C GLY A 205 5.67 16.94 -18.68
N ASP A 206 4.79 17.71 -18.03
CA ASP A 206 5.13 19.00 -17.44
C ASP A 206 5.90 18.83 -16.12
N LEU A 207 7.22 18.98 -16.22
CA LEU A 207 8.14 18.82 -15.09
C LEU A 207 7.97 19.91 -14.03
N GLU A 208 7.51 21.11 -14.38
CA GLU A 208 7.35 22.21 -13.41
C GLU A 208 6.19 21.91 -12.45
N LYS A 209 5.09 21.34 -12.96
CA LYS A 209 4.00 20.82 -12.10
C LYS A 209 4.50 19.75 -11.12
N VAL A 210 5.32 18.82 -11.61
CA VAL A 210 5.90 17.76 -10.78
C VAL A 210 6.81 18.32 -9.69
N LYS A 211 7.67 19.29 -10.01
CA LYS A 211 8.52 19.96 -9.03
C LYS A 211 7.71 20.65 -7.94
N LEU A 212 6.65 21.38 -8.31
CA LEU A 212 5.76 22.03 -7.33
C LEU A 212 5.14 21.03 -6.37
N MET A 213 4.63 19.90 -6.87
CA MET A 213 4.07 18.85 -6.02
C MET A 213 5.11 18.23 -5.08
N TYR A 214 6.34 17.99 -5.56
CA TYR A 214 7.41 17.51 -4.68
C TYR A 214 7.83 18.52 -3.62
N VAL A 215 7.87 19.82 -3.94
CA VAL A 215 8.14 20.86 -2.94
C VAL A 215 7.05 20.87 -1.87
N VAL A 216 5.78 20.78 -2.25
CA VAL A 216 4.67 20.68 -1.29
C VAL A 216 4.82 19.42 -0.44
N LEU A 217 5.06 18.27 -1.07
CA LEU A 217 5.21 16.96 -0.40
C LEU A 217 6.33 16.96 0.64
N LEU A 218 7.52 17.45 0.26
CA LEU A 218 8.73 17.46 1.10
C LEU A 218 8.72 18.56 2.17
N THR A 219 7.71 19.44 2.17
CA THR A 219 7.53 20.46 3.20
C THR A 219 6.37 20.15 4.15
N GLN A 220 5.66 19.04 3.94
CA GLN A 220 4.61 18.59 4.86
C GLN A 220 5.18 17.73 6.00
N PRO A 221 4.60 17.81 7.22
CA PRO A 221 4.87 16.82 8.26
C PRO A 221 4.53 15.41 7.80
N GLY A 222 5.39 14.45 8.12
CA GLY A 222 5.22 13.04 7.77
C GLY A 222 6.54 12.42 7.29
N SER A 223 6.42 11.26 6.65
CA SER A 223 7.51 10.58 5.97
C SER A 223 7.26 10.63 4.46
N PRO A 224 7.98 11.45 3.69
CA PRO A 224 7.83 11.47 2.24
C PRO A 224 8.28 10.14 1.62
N SER A 225 7.57 9.68 0.60
CA SER A 225 7.85 8.47 -0.18
C SER A 225 7.98 8.83 -1.65
N ILE A 226 9.14 8.54 -2.23
CA ILE A 226 9.47 8.78 -3.63
C ILE A 226 9.43 7.43 -4.35
N TYR A 227 8.58 7.30 -5.38
CA TYR A 227 8.52 6.09 -6.19
C TYR A 227 9.75 5.99 -7.10
N TYR A 228 10.33 4.79 -7.21
CA TYR A 228 11.61 4.60 -7.89
C TYR A 228 11.57 5.12 -9.33
N GLY A 229 12.57 5.89 -9.74
CA GLY A 229 12.65 6.47 -11.07
C GLY A 229 11.82 7.73 -11.27
N SER A 230 10.91 8.08 -10.35
CA SER A 230 10.21 9.37 -10.42
C SER A 230 11.17 10.54 -10.21
N GLU A 231 12.27 10.36 -9.46
CA GLU A 231 13.37 11.33 -9.37
C GLU A 231 14.09 11.55 -10.71
N LEU A 232 14.04 10.56 -11.60
CA LEU A 232 14.61 10.60 -12.96
C LEU A 232 13.58 11.06 -13.99
N ALA A 233 12.41 11.56 -13.56
CA ALA A 233 11.33 11.97 -14.45
C ALA A 233 10.86 10.83 -15.37
N MET A 234 10.73 9.61 -14.83
CA MET A 234 10.12 8.50 -15.58
C MET A 234 8.63 8.71 -15.80
N GLU A 235 8.17 8.34 -16.99
CA GLU A 235 6.76 8.27 -17.37
C GLU A 235 6.24 6.82 -17.28
N GLY A 236 4.94 6.67 -17.08
CA GLY A 236 4.32 5.35 -17.00
C GLY A 236 2.83 5.43 -16.65
N LYS A 237 2.01 4.64 -17.36
CA LYS A 237 0.57 4.52 -17.08
C LYS A 237 0.31 3.35 -16.15
N MET A 238 -0.69 3.52 -15.28
CA MET A 238 -1.19 2.46 -14.39
C MET A 238 -1.45 1.17 -15.17
N PHE A 239 -1.17 0.02 -14.55
CA PHE A 239 -1.33 -1.34 -15.10
C PHE A 239 -0.50 -1.68 -16.35
N THR A 240 0.28 -0.75 -16.89
CA THR A 240 1.08 -0.98 -18.11
C THR A 240 2.54 -0.65 -17.86
N THR A 241 2.91 0.62 -17.95
CA THR A 241 4.30 1.09 -17.94
C THR A 241 4.73 1.76 -16.63
N ALA A 242 3.83 1.91 -15.65
CA ALA A 242 4.17 2.47 -14.34
C ALA A 242 5.27 1.67 -13.59
N ARG A 243 5.43 0.39 -13.93
CA ARG A 243 6.39 -0.54 -13.32
C ARG A 243 7.59 -0.85 -14.23
N ASP A 244 7.83 0.00 -15.22
CA ASP A 244 8.94 -0.17 -16.15
C ASP A 244 10.31 -0.12 -15.45
N VAL A 245 11.29 -0.76 -16.09
CA VAL A 245 12.67 -0.81 -15.63
C VAL A 245 13.31 0.57 -15.76
N VAL A 246 14.08 0.97 -14.75
CA VAL A 246 14.87 2.21 -14.81
C VAL A 246 15.95 2.08 -15.89
N ASN A 247 16.03 3.07 -16.77
CA ASN A 247 17.20 3.22 -17.63
C ASN A 247 18.32 3.91 -16.82
N TRP A 248 19.44 3.21 -16.60
CA TRP A 248 20.58 3.69 -15.82
C TRP A 248 21.64 4.46 -16.61
N ASP A 249 21.41 4.73 -17.90
CA ASP A 249 22.31 5.51 -18.75
C ASP A 249 22.40 6.98 -18.31
N GLU A 250 23.52 7.66 -18.63
CA GLU A 250 23.75 9.07 -18.29
C GLU A 250 22.66 10.02 -18.83
N SER A 251 21.98 9.63 -19.90
CA SER A 251 20.86 10.37 -20.49
C SER A 251 19.63 10.44 -19.58
N SER A 252 19.45 9.50 -18.65
CA SER A 252 18.33 9.51 -17.68
C SER A 252 18.53 10.52 -16.56
N TYR A 253 19.74 11.08 -16.39
CA TYR A 253 20.07 12.00 -15.31
C TYR A 253 20.03 13.48 -15.72
N GLN A 254 19.48 13.79 -16.90
CA GLN A 254 19.46 15.15 -17.45
C GLN A 254 18.40 16.05 -16.79
N SER A 255 17.39 15.46 -16.15
CA SER A 255 16.36 16.19 -15.40
C SER A 255 16.94 16.88 -14.16
N ASP A 256 16.53 18.12 -13.92
CA ASP A 256 16.87 18.88 -12.71
C ASP A 256 15.99 18.52 -11.50
N LEU A 257 15.04 17.60 -11.66
CA LEU A 257 14.21 17.09 -10.57
C LEU A 257 15.05 16.35 -9.52
N ARG A 258 15.96 15.47 -9.91
CA ARG A 258 16.83 14.77 -8.95
C ARG A 258 17.71 15.72 -8.12
N PRO A 259 18.40 16.71 -8.70
CA PRO A 259 19.06 17.76 -7.93
C PRO A 259 18.12 18.51 -6.97
N LEU A 260 16.91 18.86 -7.40
CA LEU A 260 15.91 19.52 -6.56
C LEU A 260 15.53 18.66 -5.35
N LEU A 261 15.22 17.38 -5.58
CA LEU A 261 14.84 16.44 -4.52
C LEU A 261 15.98 16.24 -3.52
N LYS A 262 17.23 16.12 -4.00
CA LYS A 262 18.40 16.05 -3.12
C LYS A 262 18.56 17.31 -2.25
N GLY A 263 18.32 18.48 -2.84
CA GLY A 263 18.36 19.75 -2.11
C GLY A 263 17.27 19.84 -1.04
N ALA A 264 16.05 19.44 -1.39
CA ALA A 264 14.91 19.47 -0.48
C ALA A 264 15.08 18.47 0.69
N VAL A 265 15.52 17.25 0.44
CA VAL A 265 15.82 16.27 1.50
C VAL A 265 16.91 16.79 2.45
N LYS A 266 17.95 17.44 1.91
CA LYS A 266 19.00 18.03 2.75
C LYS A 266 18.46 19.16 3.65
N LEU A 267 17.54 19.99 3.14
CA LEU A 267 16.91 21.03 3.95
C LEU A 267 16.04 20.46 5.07
N GLU A 268 15.36 19.34 4.81
CA GLU A 268 14.57 18.62 5.81
C GLU A 268 15.46 18.05 6.93
N GLU A 269 16.64 17.53 6.61
CA GLU A 269 17.62 17.03 7.60
C GLU A 269 18.24 18.14 8.48
N GLU A 270 18.23 19.39 8.01
CA GLU A 270 18.80 20.55 8.70
C GLU A 270 17.78 21.29 9.60
N ALA A 271 16.48 21.00 9.47
CA ALA A 271 15.38 21.68 10.17
C ALA A 271 15.04 21.04 11.53
#